data_AF-A0A920AE03-F1
#
_entry.id   AF-A0A920AE03-F1
#
_cell.length_a   1.000
_cell.length_b   1.000
_cell.length_c   1.000
_cell.angle_alpha   90.00
_cell.angle_beta   90.00
_cell.angle_gamma   90.00
#
_symmetry.space_group_name_H-M   'P 1'
#
loop_
_entity.id
_entity.type
_entity.pdbx_description
1 polymer ?
#
loop_
_entity_poly.entity_id
_entity_poly.type
_entity_poly.pdbx_seq_one_letter_code
_entity_poly.pdbx_strand_id
1 'polypeptide(L)'
;MTGPWWQWNLTAGPEATDNGDGSWTFNFNPAPTEDMEYLLVVDGIMENLVGSNLASQNWDCTPVTDYETYANREWAVGSGDVSGIYYGTCEDCSTLVIYGCMNEAAANYNPLATQDDGSCIIPTMLPLTFESSSVEFTDFDGGNSTVVPNPYSSDINSSSNVVEHVRNGGQFWAGTYISVEPIDFSNGSVINMKVYAPSADIPVLLKIEQSSTGVNTELTMNTTVANAWEVLSYDFGSQPSDLYDRVVVIFNMGVVGDGSAMSTYYFDDIQFATGPISGCTDSQAINYNPDASVDDGQCYYNVSSLKITVNPCMDVDSVRLTGPFWGWNILEGPEASKNSDGTWSFTFDPAPSENMEYLLVVDGVMEDMVAAGSESGDWSCTPVSDYFSYANRLWEVGSGVIQGGVLTYSDVTGVYYGSCIGCGNDFNLDESINQSLVYPNPVADKFRLNTNVSSLFIYDIYGKQVKSVNNPADEIDISSLSDGVYMIQLVDENSQNSIIKILKK
;
A
#
# COMPACT_ATOMS: atom_id res chain seq x y z
N MET A 1 24.95 40.61 51.31
CA MET A 1 23.78 41.46 51.66
C MET A 1 24.10 42.91 51.32
N THR A 2 23.09 43.73 51.01
CA THR A 2 23.25 45.17 50.74
C THR A 2 22.09 45.98 51.31
N GLY A 3 22.16 47.31 51.27
CA GLY A 3 21.24 48.23 51.97
C GLY A 3 21.81 49.65 52.10
N PRO A 4 21.11 50.58 52.77
CA PRO A 4 21.55 51.97 52.93
C PRO A 4 22.94 52.11 53.57
N TRP A 5 23.30 51.25 54.52
CA TRP A 5 24.62 51.24 55.17
C TRP A 5 25.77 50.94 54.20
N TRP A 6 25.46 50.26 53.09
CA TRP A 6 26.40 49.90 52.04
C TRP A 6 26.12 50.64 50.73
N GLN A 7 25.31 51.70 50.77
CA GLN A 7 24.92 52.51 49.60
C GLN A 7 24.35 51.66 48.46
N TRP A 8 23.65 50.57 48.78
CA TRP A 8 23.11 49.61 47.80
C TRP A 8 24.16 48.97 46.88
N ASN A 9 25.44 49.00 47.27
CA ASN A 9 26.52 48.36 46.53
C ASN A 9 26.47 46.83 46.75
N LEU A 10 26.47 46.07 45.65
CA LEU A 10 26.31 44.62 45.64
C LEU A 10 27.44 43.85 46.35
N THR A 11 28.62 44.44 46.50
CA THR A 11 29.82 43.78 47.05
C THR A 11 30.37 44.42 48.32
N ALA A 12 29.72 45.47 48.85
CA ALA A 12 30.22 46.22 49.99
C ALA A 12 29.71 45.71 51.35
N GLY A 13 28.61 44.94 51.38
CA GLY A 13 28.06 44.37 52.61
C GLY A 13 28.64 43.01 52.96
N PRO A 14 28.21 42.42 54.09
CA PRO A 14 28.71 41.13 54.55
C PRO A 14 28.29 40.00 53.60
N GLU A 15 29.18 39.01 53.50
CA GLU A 15 28.93 37.72 52.85
C GLU A 15 28.40 36.72 53.88
N ALA A 16 27.45 35.90 53.48
CA ALA A 16 26.93 34.83 54.33
C ALA A 16 27.87 33.61 54.31
N THR A 17 27.79 32.80 55.36
CA THR A 17 28.42 31.48 55.43
C THR A 17 27.42 30.41 54.98
N ASP A 18 27.87 29.47 54.14
CA ASP A 18 27.08 28.31 53.70
C ASP A 18 26.96 27.29 54.84
N ASN A 19 25.74 26.84 55.13
CA ASN A 19 25.48 25.83 56.17
C ASN A 19 25.52 24.39 55.64
N GLY A 20 25.61 24.18 54.33
CA GLY A 20 25.69 22.86 53.68
C GLY A 20 24.36 22.14 53.48
N ASP A 21 23.23 22.79 53.79
CA ASP A 21 21.87 22.29 53.61
C ASP A 21 21.01 23.16 52.67
N GLY A 22 21.66 24.08 51.94
CA GLY A 22 21.00 25.06 51.09
C GLY A 22 20.61 26.36 51.81
N SER A 23 20.82 26.46 53.13
CA SER A 23 20.66 27.70 53.89
C SER A 23 21.99 28.44 54.10
N TRP A 24 21.89 29.75 54.33
CA TRP A 24 23.04 30.64 54.49
C TRP A 24 22.85 31.55 55.71
N THR A 25 23.94 31.90 56.39
CA THR A 25 23.89 32.70 57.63
C THR A 25 24.78 33.93 57.57
N PHE A 26 24.20 35.10 57.84
CA PHE A 26 24.94 36.34 58.14
C PHE A 26 25.12 36.46 59.65
N ASN A 27 26.36 36.62 60.11
CA ASN A 27 26.65 36.78 61.53
C ASN A 27 27.11 38.20 61.86
N PHE A 28 26.33 38.91 62.68
CA PHE A 28 26.65 40.25 63.15
C PHE A 28 27.11 40.21 64.61
N ASN A 29 28.41 40.39 64.83
CA ASN A 29 28.99 40.45 66.17
C ASN A 29 29.96 41.64 66.31
N PRO A 30 29.60 42.70 67.08
CA PRO A 30 28.36 42.84 67.85
C PRO A 30 27.12 43.02 66.94
N ALA A 31 25.93 42.76 67.50
CA ALA A 31 24.67 43.01 66.80
C ALA A 31 24.52 44.51 66.45
N PRO A 32 23.81 44.84 65.35
CA PRO A 32 23.63 46.24 64.98
C PRO A 32 22.83 47.02 66.03
N THR A 33 23.14 48.31 66.16
CA THR A 33 22.55 49.19 67.18
C THR A 33 21.39 50.05 66.67
N GLU A 34 21.10 49.98 65.37
CA GLU A 34 20.02 50.69 64.67
C GLU A 34 19.28 49.71 63.76
N ASP A 35 18.04 50.05 63.40
CA ASP A 35 17.24 49.25 62.47
C ASP A 35 17.97 49.16 61.13
N MET A 36 18.03 47.96 60.57
CA MET A 36 18.79 47.66 59.37
C MET A 36 17.82 47.36 58.23
N GLU A 37 17.73 48.27 57.27
CA GLU A 37 17.10 48.02 55.98
C GLU A 37 18.07 47.24 55.08
N TYR A 38 17.60 46.17 54.45
CA TYR A 38 18.46 45.33 53.62
C TYR A 38 17.74 44.60 52.49
N LEU A 39 18.55 44.19 51.51
CA LEU A 39 18.23 43.24 50.46
C LEU A 39 19.34 42.18 50.36
N LEU A 40 18.94 40.97 50.01
CA LEU A 40 19.85 39.88 49.71
C LEU A 40 20.45 40.03 48.32
N VAL A 41 21.70 39.58 48.17
CA VAL A 41 22.39 39.49 46.88
C VAL A 41 22.84 38.04 46.73
N VAL A 42 22.33 37.35 45.72
CA VAL A 42 22.67 35.95 45.42
C VAL A 42 23.32 35.91 44.03
N ASP A 43 24.53 35.36 43.95
CA ASP A 43 25.31 35.26 42.71
C ASP A 43 25.42 36.58 41.92
N GLY A 44 25.53 37.71 42.64
CA GLY A 44 25.65 39.05 42.06
C GLY A 44 24.33 39.70 41.66
N ILE A 45 23.19 39.07 41.92
CA ILE A 45 21.85 39.61 41.65
C ILE A 45 21.22 40.06 42.96
N MET A 46 20.79 41.34 43.00
CA MET A 46 20.01 41.89 44.12
C MET A 46 18.58 41.37 44.06
N GLU A 47 18.03 40.96 45.21
CA GLU A 47 16.65 40.49 45.27
C GLU A 47 15.65 41.61 44.93
N ASN A 48 14.49 41.23 44.38
CA ASN A 48 13.35 42.12 44.17
C ASN A 48 12.09 41.42 44.68
N LEU A 49 11.41 42.02 45.65
CA LEU A 49 10.28 41.45 46.37
C LEU A 49 8.92 41.96 45.87
N VAL A 50 8.88 42.99 45.01
CA VAL A 50 7.61 43.62 44.60
C VAL A 50 6.71 42.65 43.83
N GLY A 51 7.28 41.92 42.87
CA GLY A 51 6.49 41.03 42.00
C GLY A 51 5.86 39.85 42.75
N SER A 52 6.65 39.20 43.61
CA SER A 52 6.18 38.07 44.43
C SER A 52 5.18 38.49 45.49
N ASN A 53 5.41 39.63 46.16
CA ASN A 53 4.48 40.16 47.16
C ASN A 53 3.16 40.62 46.54
N LEU A 54 3.19 41.19 45.33
CA LEU A 54 1.97 41.56 44.59
C LEU A 54 1.15 40.31 44.20
N ALA A 55 1.82 39.24 43.77
CA ALA A 55 1.18 37.99 43.38
C ALA A 55 0.55 37.26 44.58
N SER A 56 1.25 37.21 45.71
CA SER A 56 0.80 36.54 46.95
C SER A 56 -0.13 37.41 47.82
N GLN A 57 -0.10 38.73 47.64
CA GLN A 57 -0.65 39.72 48.58
C GLN A 57 0.01 39.67 49.98
N ASN A 58 1.20 39.07 50.11
CA ASN A 58 1.95 38.99 51.35
C ASN A 58 3.09 40.02 51.35
N TRP A 59 3.06 40.96 52.30
CA TRP A 59 4.06 42.01 52.46
C TRP A 59 4.75 41.98 53.84
N ASP A 60 4.54 40.92 54.61
CA ASP A 60 4.93 40.83 56.03
C ASP A 60 6.45 40.92 56.24
N CYS A 61 7.24 40.53 55.24
CA CYS A 61 8.71 40.60 55.28
C CYS A 61 9.31 41.87 54.67
N THR A 62 8.48 42.78 54.15
CA THR A 62 8.90 44.04 53.50
C THR A 62 8.19 45.25 54.11
N PRO A 63 8.46 45.60 55.38
CA PRO A 63 7.82 46.76 56.01
C PRO A 63 8.24 48.10 55.39
N VAL A 64 9.35 48.13 54.64
CA VAL A 64 9.86 49.31 53.93
C VAL A 64 9.53 49.19 52.44
N THR A 65 8.34 49.63 52.04
CA THR A 65 7.84 49.49 50.67
C THR A 65 6.87 50.60 50.29
N ASP A 66 6.78 50.90 48.99
CA ASP A 66 5.72 51.71 48.40
C ASP A 66 4.64 50.87 47.69
N TYR A 67 4.73 49.53 47.79
CA TYR A 67 3.85 48.56 47.14
C TYR A 67 3.89 48.55 45.60
N GLU A 68 4.79 49.29 44.95
CA GLU A 68 4.81 49.43 43.49
C GLU A 68 6.22 49.38 42.88
N THR A 69 7.17 50.12 43.44
CA THR A 69 8.50 50.32 42.82
C THR A 69 9.64 49.79 43.67
N TYR A 70 9.46 49.63 44.97
CA TYR A 70 10.45 48.99 45.85
C TYR A 70 9.81 48.29 47.04
N ALA A 71 10.49 47.27 47.54
CA ALA A 71 10.10 46.54 48.74
C ALA A 71 11.36 45.95 49.38
N ASN A 72 11.70 46.45 50.56
CA ASN A 72 12.95 46.16 51.27
C ASN A 72 12.64 45.52 52.62
N ARG A 73 13.56 44.64 53.06
CA ARG A 73 13.46 43.98 54.36
C ARG A 73 13.98 44.92 55.44
N GLU A 74 13.47 44.75 56.65
CA GLU A 74 13.96 45.47 57.84
C GLU A 74 14.24 44.47 58.96
N TRP A 75 15.41 44.59 59.57
CA TRP A 75 15.72 43.98 60.85
C TRP A 75 15.62 45.08 61.93
N ALA A 76 14.70 44.91 62.88
CA ALA A 76 14.50 45.88 63.95
C ALA A 76 15.40 45.60 65.16
N VAL A 77 15.92 46.65 65.80
CA VAL A 77 16.78 46.55 66.99
C VAL A 77 16.09 45.78 68.10
N GLY A 78 16.75 44.72 68.58
CA GLY A 78 16.24 43.89 69.67
C GLY A 78 15.24 42.81 69.25
N SER A 79 14.99 42.65 67.94
CA SER A 79 14.14 41.56 67.40
C SER A 79 14.78 40.15 67.54
N GLY A 80 16.09 40.08 67.81
CA GLY A 80 16.83 38.84 67.95
C GLY A 80 17.30 38.27 66.61
N ASP A 81 17.65 36.99 66.60
CA ASP A 81 18.05 36.28 65.37
C ASP A 81 16.82 36.01 64.50
N VAL A 82 16.96 36.21 63.19
CA VAL A 82 15.89 35.98 62.20
C VAL A 82 16.23 34.77 61.33
N SER A 83 15.25 33.91 61.11
CA SER A 83 15.33 32.71 60.26
C SER A 83 14.10 32.62 59.34
N GLY A 84 14.14 31.75 58.32
CA GLY A 84 13.03 31.60 57.37
C GLY A 84 12.92 32.76 56.38
N ILE A 85 14.07 33.33 56.00
CA ILE A 85 14.16 34.38 54.97
C ILE A 85 14.44 33.68 53.64
N TYR A 86 13.53 33.86 52.67
CA TYR A 86 13.63 33.25 51.34
C TYR A 86 13.96 34.30 50.30
N TYR A 87 14.98 34.05 49.47
CA TYR A 87 15.42 35.00 48.45
C TYR A 87 14.28 35.34 47.47
N GLY A 88 13.98 36.62 47.30
CA GLY A 88 12.99 37.09 46.32
C GLY A 88 11.51 36.83 46.67
N THR A 89 11.19 36.33 47.86
CA THR A 89 9.80 36.17 48.32
C THR A 89 9.65 36.32 49.84
N CYS A 90 8.44 36.67 50.31
CA CYS A 90 8.04 36.59 51.72
C CYS A 90 7.44 35.23 52.10
N GLU A 91 7.27 34.33 51.14
CA GLU A 91 6.71 32.99 51.36
C GLU A 91 7.77 31.90 51.39
N ASP A 92 7.41 30.77 51.99
CA ASP A 92 8.23 29.56 51.92
C ASP A 92 8.32 29.07 50.46
N CYS A 93 9.49 28.58 50.06
CA CYS A 93 9.72 28.04 48.71
C CYS A 93 8.83 26.83 48.39
N SER A 94 8.08 26.30 49.36
CA SER A 94 7.15 25.17 49.22
C SER A 94 5.74 25.55 48.73
N THR A 95 5.38 26.85 48.65
CA THR A 95 4.02 27.31 48.27
C THR A 95 3.92 27.99 46.91
N LEU A 96 4.99 28.04 46.11
CA LEU A 96 4.97 28.64 44.78
C LEU A 96 4.09 27.81 43.83
N VAL A 97 2.87 28.30 43.57
CA VAL A 97 1.98 27.77 42.53
C VAL A 97 2.38 28.41 41.21
N ILE A 98 3.13 27.67 40.39
CA ILE A 98 3.49 28.08 39.04
C ILE A 98 2.47 27.43 38.10
N TYR A 99 1.60 28.25 37.53
CA TYR A 99 0.66 27.81 36.50
C TYR A 99 1.40 27.60 35.17
N GLY A 100 1.05 26.52 34.47
CA GLY A 100 1.52 26.24 33.13
C GLY A 100 1.27 24.81 32.73
N CYS A 101 1.46 24.48 31.45
CA CYS A 101 1.27 23.13 30.97
C CYS A 101 2.24 22.15 31.65
N MET A 102 1.68 21.13 32.32
CA MET A 102 2.46 20.08 32.99
C MET A 102 2.67 18.83 32.11
N ASN A 103 2.10 18.79 30.91
CA ASN A 103 2.25 17.67 29.98
C ASN A 103 3.55 17.79 29.18
N GLU A 104 4.50 16.88 29.41
CA GLU A 104 5.81 16.86 28.72
C GLU A 104 5.70 16.70 27.20
N ALA A 105 4.58 16.17 26.67
CA ALA A 105 4.33 16.04 25.24
C ALA A 105 3.80 17.33 24.59
N ALA A 106 3.51 18.39 25.36
CA ALA A 106 3.00 19.65 24.83
C ALA A 106 4.13 20.56 24.34
N ALA A 107 3.87 21.29 23.25
CA ALA A 107 4.80 22.27 22.68
C ALA A 107 5.13 23.43 23.65
N ASN A 108 4.26 23.68 24.65
CA ASN A 108 4.43 24.70 25.68
C ASN A 108 4.58 24.10 27.09
N TYR A 109 5.10 22.88 27.21
CA TYR A 109 5.46 22.28 28.50
C TYR A 109 6.32 23.23 29.34
N ASN A 110 5.92 23.44 30.60
CA ASN A 110 6.66 24.23 31.56
C ASN A 110 7.17 23.32 32.69
N PRO A 111 8.47 22.95 32.72
CA PRO A 111 9.03 22.08 33.75
C PRO A 111 9.04 22.71 35.16
N LEU A 112 8.74 24.01 35.27
CA LEU A 112 8.59 24.71 36.54
C LEU A 112 7.14 24.77 37.00
N ALA A 113 6.16 24.37 36.17
CA ALA A 113 4.76 24.40 36.56
C ALA A 113 4.48 23.41 37.70
N THR A 114 3.83 23.91 38.74
CA THR A 114 3.36 23.10 39.88
C THR A 114 1.86 22.88 39.86
N GLN A 115 1.14 23.56 38.95
CA GLN A 115 -0.30 23.38 38.71
C GLN A 115 -0.63 23.56 37.22
N ASP A 116 -1.37 22.61 36.67
CA ASP A 116 -1.84 22.66 35.28
C ASP A 116 -2.91 23.74 35.13
N ASP A 117 -2.73 24.62 34.15
CA ASP A 117 -3.66 25.68 33.79
C ASP A 117 -4.51 25.36 32.56
N GLY A 118 -4.35 24.15 32.00
CA GLY A 118 -5.06 23.70 30.81
C GLY A 118 -4.56 24.35 29.52
N SER A 119 -3.42 25.04 29.54
CA SER A 119 -2.84 25.71 28.37
C SER A 119 -2.11 24.77 27.41
N CYS A 120 -2.02 23.46 27.70
CA CYS A 120 -1.23 22.52 26.90
C CYS A 120 -1.60 22.52 25.41
N ILE A 121 -0.63 22.86 24.57
CA ILE A 121 -0.69 22.78 23.12
C ILE A 121 -0.08 21.44 22.73
N ILE A 122 -0.92 20.42 22.49
CA ILE A 122 -0.43 19.11 22.03
C ILE A 122 -0.24 19.18 20.51
N PRO A 123 1.01 19.08 20.00
CA PRO A 123 1.23 18.96 18.57
C PRO A 123 0.64 17.63 18.08
N THR A 124 -0.13 17.70 16.99
CA THR A 124 -0.67 16.50 16.34
C THR A 124 0.48 15.78 15.65
N MET A 125 0.82 14.56 16.07
CA MET A 125 1.87 13.73 15.47
C MET A 125 1.42 12.27 15.42
N LEU A 126 2.09 11.42 14.63
CA LEU A 126 1.88 9.98 14.71
C LEU A 126 2.39 9.45 16.06
N PRO A 127 1.70 8.51 16.73
CA PRO A 127 0.47 7.83 16.30
C PRO A 127 -0.80 8.68 16.47
N LEU A 128 -1.71 8.62 15.49
CA LEU A 128 -3.05 9.22 15.56
C LEU A 128 -4.05 8.16 16.05
N THR A 129 -4.33 8.19 17.35
CA THR A 129 -5.21 7.21 18.03
C THR A 129 -6.62 7.73 18.30
N PHE A 130 -6.86 9.04 18.13
CA PHE A 130 -8.16 9.70 18.32
C PHE A 130 -8.80 9.55 19.73
N GLU A 131 -8.04 9.11 20.74
CA GLU A 131 -8.57 8.87 22.09
C GLU A 131 -8.59 10.09 23.02
N SER A 132 -7.73 11.09 22.81
CA SER A 132 -7.55 12.17 23.81
C SER A 132 -7.23 13.56 23.25
N SER A 133 -7.55 13.82 21.97
CA SER A 133 -7.34 15.12 21.35
C SER A 133 -8.51 15.49 20.45
N SER A 134 -8.88 16.77 20.41
CA SER A 134 -9.70 17.33 19.32
C SER A 134 -8.83 17.41 18.07
N VAL A 135 -8.69 16.28 17.37
CA VAL A 135 -8.06 16.26 16.04
C VAL A 135 -8.98 17.04 15.11
N GLU A 136 -8.41 18.07 14.48
CA GLU A 136 -9.12 18.87 13.48
C GLU A 136 -8.96 18.22 12.11
N PHE A 137 -10.09 17.92 11.48
CA PHE A 137 -10.14 17.40 10.11
C PHE A 137 -10.40 18.54 9.15
N THR A 138 -9.68 18.56 8.03
CA THR A 138 -10.07 19.37 6.88
C THR A 138 -10.62 18.46 5.80
N ASP A 139 -11.94 18.40 5.75
CA ASP A 139 -12.65 17.62 4.74
C ASP A 139 -12.74 18.37 3.41
N PHE A 140 -12.75 17.61 2.31
CA PHE A 140 -12.83 18.19 0.98
C PHE A 140 -13.74 17.38 0.05
N ASP A 141 -14.29 18.09 -0.92
CA ASP A 141 -15.02 17.55 -2.08
C ASP A 141 -16.11 16.52 -1.75
N GLY A 142 -16.78 16.62 -0.59
CA GLY A 142 -17.87 15.73 -0.18
C GLY A 142 -17.50 14.69 0.88
N GLY A 143 -16.28 14.72 1.41
CA GLY A 143 -15.92 14.02 2.64
C GLY A 143 -16.48 14.74 3.87
N ASN A 144 -16.69 14.00 4.95
CA ASN A 144 -17.05 14.55 6.26
C ASN A 144 -16.55 13.59 7.34
N SER A 145 -15.65 14.06 8.21
CA SER A 145 -14.95 13.21 9.19
C SER A 145 -15.19 13.69 10.61
N THR A 146 -15.55 12.77 11.50
CA THR A 146 -15.82 13.08 12.90
C THR A 146 -15.34 11.96 13.81
N VAL A 147 -14.75 12.31 14.96
CA VAL A 147 -14.47 11.33 16.01
C VAL A 147 -15.78 10.95 16.71
N VAL A 148 -16.06 9.65 16.77
CA VAL A 148 -17.26 9.07 17.40
C VAL A 148 -16.87 7.91 18.32
N PRO A 149 -17.70 7.55 19.32
CA PRO A 149 -17.51 6.32 20.07
C PRO A 149 -17.51 5.12 19.13
N ASN A 150 -16.55 4.20 19.31
CA ASN A 150 -16.36 3.03 18.44
C ASN A 150 -17.63 2.15 18.39
N PRO A 151 -18.37 2.14 17.27
CA PRO A 151 -19.61 1.37 17.19
C PRO A 151 -19.36 -0.14 16.99
N TYR A 152 -18.15 -0.54 16.63
CA TYR A 152 -17.79 -1.90 16.22
C TYR A 152 -16.56 -2.44 16.96
N SER A 153 -16.48 -2.23 18.28
CA SER A 153 -15.36 -2.72 19.10
C SER A 153 -15.14 -4.24 18.93
N SER A 154 -13.88 -4.64 18.76
CA SER A 154 -13.44 -6.02 18.50
C SER A 154 -12.00 -6.26 18.99
N ASP A 155 -11.50 -7.48 18.86
CA ASP A 155 -10.10 -7.80 19.22
C ASP A 155 -9.08 -7.06 18.33
N ILE A 156 -9.45 -6.73 17.07
CA ILE A 156 -8.60 -5.98 16.14
C ILE A 156 -8.61 -4.49 16.47
N ASN A 157 -9.78 -3.95 16.80
CA ASN A 157 -9.92 -2.58 17.26
C ASN A 157 -10.77 -2.48 18.54
N SER A 158 -10.09 -2.32 19.67
CA SER A 158 -10.70 -2.15 20.99
C SER A 158 -10.69 -0.71 21.49
N SER A 159 -10.28 0.26 20.65
CA SER A 159 -10.26 1.70 20.98
C SER A 159 -11.66 2.20 21.35
N SER A 160 -11.72 3.21 22.23
CA SER A 160 -12.98 3.77 22.71
C SER A 160 -13.65 4.64 21.66
N ASN A 161 -12.85 5.38 20.91
CA ASN A 161 -13.28 6.25 19.82
C ASN A 161 -12.58 5.85 18.52
N VAL A 162 -13.19 6.23 17.41
CA VAL A 162 -12.67 6.05 16.05
C VAL A 162 -13.13 7.22 15.20
N VAL A 163 -12.56 7.39 14.01
CA VAL A 163 -13.08 8.36 13.05
C VAL A 163 -14.17 7.71 12.21
N GLU A 164 -15.36 8.31 12.18
CA GLU A 164 -16.37 8.07 11.15
C GLU A 164 -16.11 9.01 9.97
N HIS A 165 -15.94 8.44 8.78
CA HIS A 165 -15.79 9.18 7.53
C HIS A 165 -16.97 8.88 6.61
N VAL A 166 -17.77 9.90 6.31
CA VAL A 166 -18.92 9.79 5.42
C VAL A 166 -18.63 10.51 4.10
N ARG A 167 -18.78 9.81 2.98
CA ARG A 167 -18.74 10.42 1.65
C ARG A 167 -20.16 10.71 1.16
N ASN A 168 -20.48 11.97 0.90
CA ASN A 168 -21.81 12.42 0.49
C ASN A 168 -21.75 13.49 -0.61
N GLY A 169 -21.98 13.07 -1.85
CA GLY A 169 -21.87 13.91 -3.04
C GLY A 169 -20.44 14.29 -3.37
N GLY A 170 -20.28 15.44 -4.02
CA GLY A 170 -18.97 16.02 -4.36
C GLY A 170 -18.23 15.26 -5.47
N GLN A 171 -16.94 14.97 -5.28
CA GLN A 171 -16.07 14.36 -6.29
C GLN A 171 -15.73 12.90 -5.97
N PHE A 172 -15.27 12.15 -6.98
CA PHE A 172 -14.89 10.74 -6.81
C PHE A 172 -13.59 10.51 -6.03
N TRP A 173 -12.91 11.58 -5.62
CA TRP A 173 -11.72 11.60 -4.78
C TRP A 173 -11.95 12.28 -3.42
N ALA A 174 -13.22 12.47 -3.01
CA ALA A 174 -13.54 13.14 -1.74
C ALA A 174 -12.89 12.44 -0.54
N GLY A 175 -12.36 13.20 0.40
CA GLY A 175 -11.66 12.66 1.55
C GLY A 175 -11.44 13.69 2.65
N THR A 176 -10.44 13.41 3.48
CA THR A 176 -10.06 14.27 4.60
C THR A 176 -8.55 14.32 4.75
N TYR A 177 -8.05 15.38 5.38
CA TYR A 177 -6.69 15.40 5.85
C TYR A 177 -6.57 15.96 7.26
N ILE A 178 -5.50 15.52 7.94
CA ILE A 178 -5.10 15.96 9.26
C ILE A 178 -3.74 16.64 9.10
N SER A 179 -3.61 17.85 9.65
CA SER A 179 -2.30 18.52 9.72
C SER A 179 -1.55 17.97 10.93
N VAL A 180 -0.29 17.58 10.70
CA VAL A 180 0.59 16.99 11.69
C VAL A 180 1.92 17.73 11.72
N GLU A 181 2.68 17.58 12.80
CA GLU A 181 4.11 17.88 12.76
C GLU A 181 4.81 17.01 11.71
N PRO A 182 5.94 17.47 11.14
CA PRO A 182 6.68 16.71 10.14
C PRO A 182 6.90 15.25 10.55
N ILE A 183 6.45 14.32 9.71
CA ILE A 183 6.45 12.89 9.98
C ILE A 183 7.89 12.37 10.00
N ASP A 184 8.35 11.87 11.16
CA ASP A 184 9.68 11.27 11.30
C ASP A 184 9.72 9.78 10.89
N PHE A 185 10.29 9.51 9.71
CA PHE A 185 10.51 8.17 9.16
C PHE A 185 11.68 7.41 9.79
N SER A 186 12.32 7.93 10.84
CA SER A 186 13.31 7.17 11.64
C SER A 186 12.68 5.97 12.36
N ASN A 187 11.36 5.97 12.54
CA ASN A 187 10.58 4.91 13.17
C ASN A 187 10.15 3.78 12.21
N GLY A 188 10.47 3.88 10.91
CA GLY A 188 10.16 2.88 9.88
C GLY A 188 9.55 3.49 8.61
N SER A 189 9.41 2.72 7.53
CA SER A 189 8.75 3.17 6.30
C SER A 189 7.25 2.85 6.23
N VAL A 190 6.78 1.94 7.09
CA VAL A 190 5.43 1.37 6.99
C VAL A 190 4.49 2.01 7.99
N ILE A 191 3.41 2.61 7.47
CA ILE A 191 2.32 3.16 8.26
C ILE A 191 1.13 2.21 8.18
N ASN A 192 0.63 1.79 9.35
CA ASN A 192 -0.59 1.02 9.49
C ASN A 192 -1.77 1.95 9.80
N MET A 193 -2.95 1.56 9.32
CA MET A 193 -4.23 2.17 9.68
C MET A 193 -5.26 1.06 9.89
N LYS A 194 -5.98 1.10 11.01
CA LYS A 194 -7.14 0.22 11.21
C LYS A 194 -8.30 0.77 10.41
N VAL A 195 -8.98 -0.09 9.67
CA VAL A 195 -10.10 0.29 8.78
C VAL A 195 -11.29 -0.63 9.01
N TYR A 196 -12.49 -0.07 8.98
CA TYR A 196 -13.76 -0.79 8.88
C TYR A 196 -14.54 -0.25 7.68
N ALA A 197 -14.92 -1.13 6.76
CA ALA A 197 -15.66 -0.79 5.55
C ALA A 197 -16.90 -1.68 5.37
N PRO A 198 -17.95 -1.20 4.66
CA PRO A 198 -19.20 -1.95 4.46
C PRO A 198 -19.06 -3.14 3.49
N SER A 199 -18.00 -3.17 2.67
CA SER A 199 -17.68 -4.19 1.68
C SER A 199 -16.18 -4.46 1.65
N ALA A 200 -15.80 -5.64 1.18
CA ALA A 200 -14.43 -5.90 0.73
C ALA A 200 -14.18 -5.24 -0.64
N ASP A 201 -12.91 -5.21 -1.04
CA ASP A 201 -12.41 -4.61 -2.28
C ASP A 201 -12.68 -3.10 -2.43
N ILE A 202 -12.80 -2.39 -1.31
CA ILE A 202 -12.87 -0.93 -1.29
C ILE A 202 -11.43 -0.38 -1.33
N PRO A 203 -11.06 0.43 -2.34
CA PRO A 203 -9.75 1.06 -2.39
C PRO A 203 -9.66 2.17 -1.34
N VAL A 204 -8.67 2.09 -0.44
CA VAL A 204 -8.39 3.07 0.60
C VAL A 204 -7.01 3.65 0.35
N LEU A 205 -6.99 4.92 -0.05
CA LEU A 205 -5.78 5.66 -0.33
C LEU A 205 -5.32 6.40 0.93
N LEU A 206 -4.07 6.16 1.30
CA LEU A 206 -3.34 6.93 2.31
C LEU A 206 -2.26 7.74 1.59
N LYS A 207 -2.26 9.04 1.82
CA LYS A 207 -1.31 9.97 1.22
C LYS A 207 -0.65 10.82 2.30
N ILE A 208 0.65 11.04 2.15
CA ILE A 208 1.39 12.02 2.93
C ILE A 208 1.76 13.18 2.02
N GLU A 209 1.61 14.40 2.52
CA GLU A 209 1.75 15.62 1.72
C GLU A 209 2.44 16.73 2.49
N GLN A 210 3.26 17.51 1.78
CA GLN A 210 3.78 18.78 2.26
C GLN A 210 2.80 19.90 1.93
N SER A 211 2.24 20.53 2.95
CA SER A 211 1.21 21.55 2.87
C SER A 211 1.59 22.78 2.04
N SER A 212 2.87 23.15 2.05
CA SER A 212 3.37 24.39 1.44
C SER A 212 3.67 24.28 -0.06
N THR A 213 4.08 23.11 -0.53
CA THR A 213 4.49 22.89 -1.94
C THR A 213 3.59 21.91 -2.68
N GLY A 214 2.81 21.10 -1.96
CA GLY A 214 2.00 20.02 -2.52
C GLY A 214 2.82 18.77 -2.89
N VAL A 215 4.12 18.72 -2.58
CA VAL A 215 4.91 17.49 -2.73
C VAL A 215 4.26 16.38 -1.92
N ASN A 216 4.02 15.23 -2.54
CA ASN A 216 3.28 14.15 -1.92
C ASN A 216 3.75 12.77 -2.38
N THR A 217 3.40 11.76 -1.61
CA THR A 217 3.44 10.36 -2.00
C THR A 217 2.17 9.68 -1.49
N GLU A 218 1.62 8.75 -2.26
CA GLU A 218 0.32 8.13 -2.01
C GLU A 218 0.33 6.65 -2.36
N LEU A 219 -0.38 5.87 -1.55
CA LEU A 219 -0.50 4.43 -1.69
C LEU A 219 -1.96 4.04 -1.50
N THR A 220 -2.42 3.06 -2.28
CA THR A 220 -3.79 2.54 -2.19
C THR A 220 -3.76 1.07 -1.82
N MET A 221 -4.53 0.71 -0.80
CA MET A 221 -4.74 -0.67 -0.38
C MET A 221 -6.23 -0.97 -0.43
N ASN A 222 -6.60 -2.17 -0.87
CA ASN A 222 -7.99 -2.60 -0.89
C ASN A 222 -8.32 -3.34 0.41
N THR A 223 -9.49 -3.03 0.97
CA THR A 223 -10.04 -3.81 2.10
C THR A 223 -10.25 -5.26 1.69
N THR A 224 -9.98 -6.21 2.56
CA THR A 224 -10.15 -7.65 2.28
C THR A 224 -11.40 -8.24 2.93
N VAL A 225 -11.96 -7.55 3.92
CA VAL A 225 -13.15 -8.00 4.66
C VAL A 225 -14.28 -6.97 4.58
N ALA A 226 -15.51 -7.44 4.72
CA ALA A 226 -16.71 -6.60 4.77
C ALA A 226 -17.27 -6.59 6.19
N ASN A 227 -17.67 -5.41 6.69
CA ASN A 227 -18.29 -5.22 8.00
C ASN A 227 -17.46 -5.78 9.17
N ALA A 228 -16.13 -5.65 9.08
CA ALA A 228 -15.20 -6.03 10.13
C ALA A 228 -13.99 -5.07 10.10
N TRP A 229 -13.32 -4.94 11.24
CA TRP A 229 -12.05 -4.24 11.31
C TRP A 229 -10.94 -5.08 10.68
N GLU A 230 -10.05 -4.42 9.95
CA GLU A 230 -8.77 -4.96 9.50
C GLU A 230 -7.66 -3.91 9.62
N VAL A 231 -6.41 -4.32 9.46
CA VAL A 231 -5.25 -3.41 9.42
C VAL A 231 -4.78 -3.33 7.97
N LEU A 232 -4.80 -2.13 7.40
CA LEU A 232 -4.16 -1.85 6.11
C LEU A 232 -2.76 -1.30 6.36
N SER A 233 -1.78 -1.84 5.63
CA SER A 233 -0.36 -1.48 5.74
C SER A 233 0.11 -0.76 4.48
N TYR A 234 0.73 0.40 4.66
CA TYR A 234 1.19 1.27 3.58
C TYR A 234 2.71 1.45 3.71
N ASP A 235 3.48 0.83 2.81
CA ASP A 235 4.94 0.97 2.78
C ASP A 235 5.36 2.14 1.88
N PHE A 236 5.69 3.27 2.50
CA PHE A 236 6.15 4.45 1.79
C PHE A 236 7.63 4.37 1.36
N GLY A 237 8.31 3.27 1.67
CA GLY A 237 9.75 3.12 1.46
C GLY A 237 10.54 4.24 2.14
N SER A 238 11.72 4.56 1.62
CA SER A 238 12.55 5.62 2.19
C SER A 238 11.98 7.01 1.89
N GLN A 239 11.49 7.71 2.91
CA GLN A 239 10.98 9.08 2.84
C GLN A 239 11.77 10.03 3.76
N PRO A 240 11.84 11.34 3.42
CA PRO A 240 12.45 12.35 4.29
C PRO A 240 11.59 12.65 5.53
N SER A 241 12.21 12.61 6.71
CA SER A 241 11.57 12.85 8.03
C SER A 241 11.06 14.28 8.28
N ASP A 242 11.49 15.27 7.48
CA ASP A 242 11.23 16.69 7.74
C ASP A 242 10.34 17.34 6.68
N LEU A 243 9.73 16.54 5.80
CA LEU A 243 9.05 17.04 4.62
C LEU A 243 7.52 17.08 4.75
N TYR A 244 6.92 15.97 5.20
CA TYR A 244 5.47 15.75 5.12
C TYR A 244 4.77 16.16 6.42
N ASP A 245 3.84 17.09 6.34
CA ASP A 245 3.10 17.70 7.47
C ASP A 245 1.58 17.50 7.36
N ARG A 246 1.14 16.59 6.48
CA ARG A 246 -0.26 16.17 6.33
C ARG A 246 -0.38 14.67 6.10
N VAL A 247 -1.39 14.09 6.74
CA VAL A 247 -1.90 12.74 6.45
C VAL A 247 -3.28 12.91 5.80
N VAL A 248 -3.45 12.36 4.59
CA VAL A 248 -4.66 12.44 3.78
C VAL A 248 -5.24 11.04 3.61
N VAL A 249 -6.53 10.88 3.84
CA VAL A 249 -7.25 9.60 3.71
C VAL A 249 -8.41 9.77 2.74
N ILE A 250 -8.49 8.87 1.75
CA ILE A 250 -9.55 8.83 0.75
C ILE A 250 -10.07 7.39 0.65
N PHE A 251 -11.36 7.21 0.94
CA PHE A 251 -12.04 5.93 0.79
C PHE A 251 -12.74 5.81 -0.55
N ASN A 252 -12.72 4.63 -1.16
CA ASN A 252 -13.47 4.27 -2.36
C ASN A 252 -13.24 5.21 -3.55
N MET A 253 -11.96 5.48 -3.84
CA MET A 253 -11.57 6.36 -4.95
C MET A 253 -12.15 5.87 -6.29
N GLY A 254 -12.72 6.79 -7.07
CA GLY A 254 -13.38 6.48 -8.34
C GLY A 254 -14.92 6.41 -8.25
N VAL A 255 -15.47 6.39 -7.03
CA VAL A 255 -16.92 6.43 -6.77
C VAL A 255 -17.29 7.73 -6.07
N VAL A 256 -18.43 8.33 -6.44
CA VAL A 256 -19.02 9.48 -5.72
C VAL A 256 -19.94 8.92 -4.63
N GLY A 257 -19.69 9.31 -3.38
CA GLY A 257 -20.50 8.85 -2.24
C GLY A 257 -21.91 9.40 -2.25
N ASP A 258 -22.83 8.70 -1.61
CA ASP A 258 -24.26 9.04 -1.52
C ASP A 258 -24.74 9.34 -0.09
N GLY A 259 -23.82 9.34 0.88
CA GLY A 259 -24.11 9.54 2.30
C GLY A 259 -24.86 8.38 2.96
N SER A 260 -25.04 7.25 2.27
CA SER A 260 -25.61 6.04 2.84
C SER A 260 -24.58 5.28 3.68
N ALA A 261 -25.02 4.23 4.39
CA ALA A 261 -24.13 3.32 5.11
C ALA A 261 -23.09 2.63 4.20
N MET A 262 -23.35 2.52 2.88
CA MET A 262 -22.38 1.99 1.91
C MET A 262 -21.30 3.02 1.55
N SER A 263 -21.50 4.29 1.91
CA SER A 263 -20.55 5.40 1.75
C SER A 263 -20.01 5.90 3.11
N THR A 264 -20.18 5.11 4.17
CA THR A 264 -19.66 5.38 5.52
C THR A 264 -18.57 4.37 5.85
N TYR A 265 -17.42 4.89 6.27
CA TYR A 265 -16.22 4.12 6.61
C TYR A 265 -15.73 4.54 7.99
N TYR A 266 -14.98 3.69 8.66
CA TYR A 266 -14.32 4.06 9.91
C TYR A 266 -12.82 3.77 9.82
N PHE A 267 -12.02 4.63 10.43
CA PHE A 267 -10.59 4.42 10.56
C PHE A 267 -10.07 4.85 11.92
N ASP A 268 -8.94 4.26 12.31
CA ASP A 268 -8.34 4.43 13.62
C ASP A 268 -6.85 4.07 13.61
N ASP A 269 -6.11 4.46 14.65
CA ASP A 269 -4.71 4.11 14.91
C ASP A 269 -3.80 4.23 13.68
N ILE A 270 -3.67 5.44 13.12
CA ILE A 270 -2.68 5.70 12.07
C ILE A 270 -1.31 5.81 12.74
N GLN A 271 -0.43 4.84 12.51
CA GLN A 271 0.86 4.76 13.20
C GLN A 271 1.89 3.93 12.43
N PHE A 272 3.17 4.11 12.74
CA PHE A 272 4.21 3.21 12.23
C PHE A 272 3.96 1.77 12.70
N ALA A 273 4.25 0.80 11.83
CA ALA A 273 4.08 -0.61 12.14
C ALA A 273 4.98 -1.04 13.32
N THR A 274 4.39 -1.66 14.35
CA THR A 274 5.09 -2.14 15.56
C THR A 274 5.21 -3.67 15.62
N GLY A 275 5.00 -4.36 14.50
CA GLY A 275 4.96 -5.81 14.40
C GLY A 275 5.48 -6.32 13.06
N PRO A 276 5.28 -7.62 12.74
CA PRO A 276 5.79 -8.16 11.50
C PRO A 276 5.15 -7.48 10.29
N ILE A 277 5.95 -6.75 9.54
CA ILE A 277 5.54 -6.08 8.29
C ILE A 277 5.39 -7.13 7.20
N SER A 278 4.20 -7.19 6.60
CA SER A 278 3.93 -8.05 5.44
C SER A 278 4.32 -7.31 4.17
N GLY A 279 5.13 -7.93 3.32
CA GLY A 279 5.60 -7.34 2.06
C GLY A 279 6.61 -8.27 1.38
N CYS A 280 7.04 -7.95 0.17
CA CYS A 280 8.03 -8.78 -0.51
C CYS A 280 9.37 -8.75 0.24
N THR A 281 9.80 -9.92 0.74
CA THR A 281 11.05 -10.07 1.52
C THR A 281 12.27 -10.41 0.65
N ASP A 282 12.09 -10.63 -0.65
CA ASP A 282 13.18 -10.98 -1.57
C ASP A 282 13.87 -9.71 -2.09
N SER A 283 15.14 -9.53 -1.74
CA SER A 283 15.95 -8.36 -2.13
C SER A 283 16.25 -8.25 -3.63
N GLN A 284 15.88 -9.24 -4.44
CA GLN A 284 15.99 -9.21 -5.89
C GLN A 284 14.70 -8.76 -6.58
N ALA A 285 13.59 -8.63 -5.86
CA ALA A 285 12.32 -8.17 -6.40
C ALA A 285 12.32 -6.65 -6.63
N ILE A 286 11.55 -6.19 -7.61
CA ILE A 286 11.33 -4.77 -7.89
C ILE A 286 10.60 -4.11 -6.71
N ASN A 287 9.63 -4.80 -6.11
CA ASN A 287 8.88 -4.34 -4.93
C ASN A 287 9.44 -4.88 -3.62
N TYR A 288 10.74 -5.18 -3.55
CA TYR A 288 11.40 -5.54 -2.30
C TYR A 288 11.14 -4.47 -1.23
N ASN A 289 10.58 -4.90 -0.10
CA ASN A 289 10.41 -4.06 1.07
C ASN A 289 11.47 -4.46 2.13
N PRO A 290 12.46 -3.61 2.42
CA PRO A 290 13.50 -3.91 3.39
C PRO A 290 13.01 -3.99 4.85
N ASP A 291 11.84 -3.42 5.13
CA ASP A 291 11.21 -3.45 6.45
C ASP A 291 10.28 -4.67 6.60
N ALA A 292 9.96 -5.39 5.51
CA ALA A 292 9.15 -6.60 5.55
C ALA A 292 9.84 -7.74 6.32
N SER A 293 9.10 -8.34 7.24
CA SER A 293 9.54 -9.50 8.03
C SER A 293 8.67 -10.74 7.80
N VAL A 294 7.58 -10.60 7.04
CA VAL A 294 6.70 -11.67 6.58
C VAL A 294 6.48 -11.49 5.09
N ASP A 295 6.76 -12.54 4.31
CA ASP A 295 6.49 -12.54 2.87
C ASP A 295 4.98 -12.61 2.61
N ASP A 296 4.46 -11.65 1.85
CA ASP A 296 3.05 -11.59 1.43
C ASP A 296 2.78 -12.36 0.13
N GLY A 297 3.83 -12.91 -0.49
CA GLY A 297 3.75 -13.66 -1.74
C GLY A 297 3.55 -12.80 -2.98
N GLN A 298 3.70 -11.47 -2.88
CA GLN A 298 3.45 -10.50 -3.96
C GLN A 298 4.74 -9.98 -4.62
N CYS A 299 5.89 -10.64 -4.43
CA CYS A 299 7.15 -10.26 -5.09
C CYS A 299 7.06 -10.30 -6.62
N TYR A 300 7.42 -9.21 -7.32
CA TYR A 300 7.55 -9.17 -8.78
C TYR A 300 8.94 -8.71 -9.24
N TYR A 301 9.42 -9.25 -10.36
CA TYR A 301 10.81 -9.13 -10.82
C TYR A 301 10.89 -8.58 -12.25
N ASN A 302 12.03 -8.00 -12.63
CA ASN A 302 12.29 -7.60 -14.03
C ASN A 302 12.61 -8.86 -14.86
N VAL A 303 11.88 -9.07 -15.96
CA VAL A 303 12.09 -10.20 -16.88
C VAL A 303 13.12 -9.81 -17.95
N SER A 304 14.24 -10.54 -18.05
CA SER A 304 15.23 -10.28 -19.11
C SER A 304 14.92 -11.04 -20.40
N SER A 305 14.26 -12.21 -20.35
CA SER A 305 13.89 -12.98 -21.55
C SER A 305 12.59 -13.78 -21.34
N LEU A 306 11.88 -14.03 -22.44
CA LEU A 306 10.61 -14.78 -22.49
C LEU A 306 10.77 -15.97 -23.45
N LYS A 307 10.33 -17.16 -23.04
CA LYS A 307 10.25 -18.33 -23.92
C LYS A 307 8.83 -18.89 -23.93
N ILE A 308 8.30 -19.18 -25.11
CA ILE A 308 6.95 -19.75 -25.30
C ILE A 308 7.13 -21.11 -25.97
N THR A 309 6.73 -22.18 -25.29
CA THR A 309 6.80 -23.57 -25.77
C THR A 309 5.42 -24.04 -26.19
N VAL A 310 5.29 -24.36 -27.47
CA VAL A 310 4.07 -24.75 -28.14
C VAL A 310 4.12 -26.23 -28.50
N ASN A 311 3.03 -26.93 -28.24
CA ASN A 311 2.79 -28.25 -28.79
C ASN A 311 1.82 -28.11 -29.98
N PRO A 312 2.26 -28.38 -31.22
CA PRO A 312 1.40 -28.28 -32.40
C PRO A 312 0.30 -29.35 -32.47
N CYS A 313 0.26 -30.31 -31.54
CA CYS A 313 -0.66 -31.45 -31.51
C CYS A 313 -0.58 -32.40 -32.70
N MET A 314 0.43 -32.24 -33.56
CA MET A 314 0.66 -33.02 -34.76
C MET A 314 2.10 -32.85 -35.23
N ASP A 315 2.54 -33.70 -36.16
CA ASP A 315 3.83 -33.51 -36.83
C ASP A 315 3.74 -32.37 -37.87
N VAL A 316 4.62 -31.39 -37.72
CA VAL A 316 4.64 -30.14 -38.49
C VAL A 316 6.06 -29.77 -38.91
N ASP A 317 6.17 -28.98 -39.96
CA ASP A 317 7.43 -28.51 -40.53
C ASP A 317 7.83 -27.11 -40.01
N SER A 318 6.87 -26.30 -39.56
CA SER A 318 7.09 -24.93 -39.07
C SER A 318 6.01 -24.48 -38.08
N VAL A 319 6.42 -23.71 -37.07
CA VAL A 319 5.52 -23.06 -36.10
C VAL A 319 5.95 -21.61 -35.93
N ARG A 320 5.02 -20.67 -36.11
CA ARG A 320 5.24 -19.22 -36.11
C ARG A 320 4.23 -18.52 -35.21
N LEU A 321 4.61 -17.37 -34.68
CA LEU A 321 3.70 -16.45 -34.01
C LEU A 321 3.37 -15.28 -34.92
N THR A 322 2.11 -14.86 -34.89
CA THR A 322 1.66 -13.58 -35.46
C THR A 322 0.71 -12.88 -34.48
N GLY A 323 0.37 -11.63 -34.75
CA GLY A 323 -0.27 -10.74 -33.78
C GLY A 323 -0.32 -9.30 -34.29
N PRO A 324 -0.82 -8.34 -33.49
CA PRO A 324 -0.90 -6.94 -33.87
C PRO A 324 0.44 -6.33 -34.26
N PHE A 325 1.53 -6.73 -33.57
CA PHE A 325 2.91 -6.31 -33.87
C PHE A 325 3.37 -6.65 -35.29
N TRP A 326 2.77 -7.69 -35.89
CA TRP A 326 3.09 -8.17 -37.25
C TRP A 326 1.90 -8.05 -38.20
N GLY A 327 0.91 -7.21 -37.84
CA GLY A 327 -0.28 -6.95 -38.66
C GLY A 327 -1.11 -8.18 -38.97
N TRP A 328 -1.08 -9.21 -38.13
CA TRP A 328 -1.73 -10.52 -38.35
C TRP A 328 -1.30 -11.21 -39.65
N ASN A 329 -0.13 -10.87 -40.19
CA ASN A 329 0.40 -11.49 -41.40
C ASN A 329 0.98 -12.88 -41.07
N ILE A 330 0.51 -13.91 -41.78
CA ILE A 330 0.94 -15.30 -41.58
C ILE A 330 2.39 -15.57 -41.98
N LEU A 331 3.02 -14.67 -42.73
CA LEU A 331 4.41 -14.77 -43.18
C LEU A 331 5.38 -13.93 -42.33
N GLU A 332 4.86 -13.11 -41.42
CA GLU A 332 5.66 -12.26 -40.54
C GLU A 332 5.69 -12.79 -39.10
N GLY A 333 6.50 -12.18 -38.24
CA GLY A 333 6.72 -12.65 -36.87
C GLY A 333 7.86 -13.65 -36.69
N PRO A 334 8.11 -14.09 -35.44
CA PRO A 334 9.16 -15.05 -35.15
C PRO A 334 8.71 -16.47 -35.51
N GLU A 335 9.68 -17.29 -35.91
CA GLU A 335 9.51 -18.73 -36.12
C GLU A 335 10.19 -19.47 -34.96
N ALA A 336 9.51 -20.49 -34.44
CA ALA A 336 10.00 -21.26 -33.29
C ALA A 336 11.09 -22.25 -33.71
N SER A 337 11.91 -22.65 -32.74
CA SER A 337 12.86 -23.76 -32.88
C SER A 337 12.23 -25.07 -32.39
N LYS A 338 12.35 -26.15 -33.18
CA LYS A 338 11.86 -27.49 -32.81
C LYS A 338 12.70 -28.08 -31.66
N ASN A 339 12.05 -28.51 -30.60
CA ASN A 339 12.65 -29.19 -29.46
C ASN A 339 12.73 -30.72 -29.73
N SER A 340 13.55 -31.41 -28.94
CA SER A 340 13.73 -32.87 -29.06
C SER A 340 12.50 -33.70 -28.68
N ASP A 341 11.56 -33.12 -27.93
CA ASP A 341 10.33 -33.76 -27.47
C ASP A 341 9.13 -33.54 -28.40
N GLY A 342 9.34 -32.89 -29.56
CA GLY A 342 8.30 -32.58 -30.55
C GLY A 342 7.59 -31.25 -30.33
N THR A 343 7.84 -30.55 -29.21
CA THR A 343 7.36 -29.17 -28.99
C THR A 343 8.24 -28.14 -29.70
N TRP A 344 7.81 -26.89 -29.74
CA TRP A 344 8.46 -25.79 -30.45
C TRP A 344 8.60 -24.55 -29.57
N SER A 345 9.80 -23.96 -29.49
CA SER A 345 10.07 -22.82 -28.61
C SER A 345 10.30 -21.51 -29.38
N PHE A 346 9.58 -20.46 -29.01
CA PHE A 346 9.93 -19.06 -29.31
C PHE A 346 10.80 -18.50 -28.19
N THR A 347 11.77 -17.64 -28.51
CA THR A 347 12.62 -16.97 -27.51
C THR A 347 12.71 -15.49 -27.84
N PHE A 348 12.32 -14.66 -26.87
CA PHE A 348 12.40 -13.21 -26.92
C PHE A 348 13.44 -12.77 -25.89
N ASP A 349 14.55 -12.23 -26.37
CA ASP A 349 15.65 -11.73 -25.56
C ASP A 349 16.10 -10.35 -26.11
N PRO A 350 15.70 -9.23 -25.49
CA PRO A 350 14.95 -9.17 -24.24
C PRO A 350 13.46 -9.55 -24.39
N ALA A 351 12.80 -9.86 -23.27
CA ALA A 351 11.34 -10.05 -23.24
C ALA A 351 10.61 -8.78 -23.73
N PRO A 352 9.40 -8.91 -24.33
CA PRO A 352 8.61 -7.75 -24.73
C PRO A 352 8.28 -6.84 -23.53
N SER A 353 8.32 -5.53 -23.74
CA SER A 353 8.04 -4.52 -22.70
C SER A 353 6.55 -4.18 -22.55
N GLU A 354 5.69 -4.76 -23.38
CA GLU A 354 4.25 -4.56 -23.40
C GLU A 354 3.55 -5.92 -23.55
N ASN A 355 2.28 -5.99 -23.18
CA ASN A 355 1.47 -7.19 -23.35
C ASN A 355 1.45 -7.60 -24.82
N MET A 356 1.58 -8.90 -25.07
CA MET A 356 1.65 -9.46 -26.40
C MET A 356 0.42 -10.30 -26.68
N GLU A 357 -0.45 -9.79 -27.54
CA GLU A 357 -1.53 -10.54 -28.14
C GLU A 357 -1.00 -11.35 -29.33
N TYR A 358 -1.36 -12.63 -29.43
CA TYR A 358 -0.83 -13.50 -30.47
C TYR A 358 -1.76 -14.65 -30.88
N LEU A 359 -1.48 -15.18 -32.07
CA LEU A 359 -1.99 -16.44 -32.60
C LEU A 359 -0.83 -17.24 -33.21
N LEU A 360 -1.01 -18.56 -33.25
CA LEU A 360 -0.08 -19.49 -33.87
C LEU A 360 -0.37 -19.65 -35.36
N VAL A 361 0.71 -19.78 -36.14
CA VAL A 361 0.69 -20.17 -37.54
C VAL A 361 1.51 -21.44 -37.69
N VAL A 362 0.86 -22.53 -38.07
CA VAL A 362 1.49 -23.85 -38.23
C VAL A 362 1.41 -24.24 -39.69
N ASP A 363 2.56 -24.52 -40.31
CA ASP A 363 2.68 -24.86 -41.74
C ASP A 363 1.93 -23.90 -42.69
N GLY A 364 1.95 -22.60 -42.35
CA GLY A 364 1.31 -21.53 -43.10
C GLY A 364 -0.19 -21.37 -42.84
N VAL A 365 -0.76 -22.12 -41.89
CA VAL A 365 -2.17 -22.01 -41.48
C VAL A 365 -2.25 -21.34 -40.11
N MET A 366 -2.97 -20.22 -40.02
CA MET A 366 -3.26 -19.56 -38.74
C MET A 366 -4.31 -20.35 -37.97
N GLU A 367 -4.13 -20.49 -36.65
CA GLU A 367 -5.12 -21.11 -35.78
C GLU A 367 -6.44 -20.31 -35.75
N ASP A 368 -7.56 -21.00 -35.59
CA ASP A 368 -8.89 -20.40 -35.43
C ASP A 368 -9.42 -20.74 -34.03
N MET A 369 -9.18 -19.84 -33.09
CA MET A 369 -9.57 -20.05 -31.69
C MET A 369 -11.06 -19.82 -31.44
N VAL A 370 -11.77 -19.12 -32.33
CA VAL A 370 -13.23 -18.98 -32.24
C VAL A 370 -13.87 -20.32 -32.51
N ALA A 371 -13.42 -21.03 -33.55
CA ALA A 371 -13.87 -22.39 -33.83
C ALA A 371 -13.54 -23.33 -32.66
N ALA A 372 -12.31 -23.28 -32.14
CA ALA A 372 -11.86 -24.12 -31.04
C ALA A 372 -12.66 -23.92 -29.74
N GLY A 373 -12.86 -22.66 -29.32
CA GLY A 373 -13.62 -22.33 -28.13
C GLY A 373 -15.12 -22.62 -28.29
N SER A 374 -15.68 -22.41 -29.50
CA SER A 374 -17.09 -22.70 -29.77
C SER A 374 -17.41 -24.19 -29.73
N GLU A 375 -16.45 -25.03 -30.12
CA GLU A 375 -16.61 -26.49 -30.07
C GLU A 375 -16.39 -27.04 -28.66
N SER A 376 -15.30 -26.65 -28.01
CA SER A 376 -14.90 -27.21 -26.71
C SER A 376 -15.66 -26.58 -25.53
N GLY A 377 -16.18 -25.36 -25.69
CA GLY A 377 -16.67 -24.53 -24.60
C GLY A 377 -15.55 -23.93 -23.73
N ASP A 378 -14.29 -24.21 -24.05
CA ASP A 378 -13.12 -23.73 -23.31
C ASP A 378 -12.48 -22.52 -24.01
N TRP A 379 -12.48 -21.41 -23.30
CA TRP A 379 -11.92 -20.12 -23.72
C TRP A 379 -10.77 -19.67 -22.82
N SER A 380 -10.28 -20.55 -21.94
CA SER A 380 -9.32 -20.24 -20.87
C SER A 380 -8.00 -19.67 -21.37
N CYS A 381 -7.62 -19.98 -22.61
CA CYS A 381 -6.39 -19.50 -23.24
C CYS A 381 -6.60 -18.33 -24.20
N THR A 382 -7.83 -17.82 -24.35
CA THR A 382 -8.16 -16.67 -25.20
C THR A 382 -8.86 -15.56 -24.41
N PRO A 383 -8.14 -14.89 -23.49
CA PRO A 383 -8.72 -13.81 -22.70
C PRO A 383 -9.10 -12.58 -23.54
N VAL A 384 -8.57 -12.47 -24.78
CA VAL A 384 -8.94 -11.43 -25.74
C VAL A 384 -9.87 -12.02 -26.78
N SER A 385 -11.17 -12.06 -26.48
CA SER A 385 -12.17 -12.63 -27.38
C SER A 385 -13.53 -11.96 -27.24
N ASP A 386 -14.30 -11.94 -28.34
CA ASP A 386 -15.73 -11.63 -28.32
C ASP A 386 -16.61 -12.90 -28.41
N TYR A 387 -16.01 -14.09 -28.40
CA TYR A 387 -16.66 -15.40 -28.52
C TYR A 387 -17.35 -15.67 -29.87
N PHE A 388 -17.22 -14.80 -30.88
CA PHE A 388 -17.96 -14.92 -32.14
C PHE A 388 -17.15 -14.61 -33.40
N SER A 389 -16.34 -13.54 -33.39
CA SER A 389 -15.64 -13.03 -34.56
C SER A 389 -14.12 -12.96 -34.38
N TYR A 390 -13.63 -12.93 -33.15
CA TYR A 390 -12.20 -13.06 -32.85
C TYR A 390 -11.95 -13.68 -31.48
N ALA A 391 -10.83 -14.39 -31.36
CA ALA A 391 -10.35 -14.98 -30.12
C ALA A 391 -8.84 -15.12 -30.20
N ASN A 392 -8.10 -14.45 -29.33
CA ASN A 392 -6.66 -14.34 -29.39
C ASN A 392 -6.04 -14.63 -28.01
N ARG A 393 -4.81 -15.16 -28.03
CA ARG A 393 -4.04 -15.44 -26.83
C ARG A 393 -3.38 -14.15 -26.33
N LEU A 394 -3.14 -14.08 -25.03
CA LEU A 394 -2.48 -12.93 -24.41
C LEU A 394 -1.34 -13.40 -23.53
N TRP A 395 -0.15 -12.83 -23.73
CA TRP A 395 0.91 -12.85 -22.75
C TRP A 395 0.98 -11.47 -22.09
N GLU A 396 0.99 -11.44 -20.76
CA GLU A 396 1.04 -10.20 -19.98
C GLU A 396 2.40 -10.02 -19.33
N VAL A 397 2.89 -8.78 -19.34
CA VAL A 397 4.15 -8.42 -18.68
C VAL A 397 4.03 -8.73 -17.18
N GLY A 398 4.93 -9.56 -16.66
CA GLY A 398 4.98 -9.91 -15.22
C GLY A 398 4.16 -11.13 -14.78
N SER A 399 3.50 -11.86 -15.70
CA SER A 399 2.57 -12.98 -15.40
C SER A 399 3.18 -14.32 -14.90
N GLY A 400 4.43 -14.35 -14.39
CA GLY A 400 5.09 -15.58 -13.94
C GLY A 400 4.61 -16.09 -12.57
N VAL A 401 4.60 -17.42 -12.35
CA VAL A 401 4.22 -18.07 -11.07
C VAL A 401 5.46 -18.66 -10.35
N ILE A 402 5.51 -18.53 -9.02
CA ILE A 402 6.52 -19.17 -8.16
C ILE A 402 6.11 -20.62 -7.83
N GLN A 403 6.99 -21.60 -8.10
CA GLN A 403 6.89 -22.95 -7.53
C GLN A 403 8.11 -23.23 -6.63
N GLY A 404 7.90 -23.24 -5.31
CA GLY A 404 8.90 -23.74 -4.35
C GLY A 404 10.10 -22.82 -4.06
N GLY A 405 9.97 -21.50 -4.19
CA GLY A 405 11.02 -20.55 -3.80
C GLY A 405 12.24 -20.52 -4.72
N VAL A 406 12.13 -21.09 -5.93
CA VAL A 406 13.10 -20.95 -7.01
C VAL A 406 12.39 -20.29 -8.19
N LEU A 407 12.92 -19.16 -8.64
CA LEU A 407 12.48 -18.50 -9.87
C LEU A 407 12.93 -19.35 -11.07
N THR A 408 12.03 -20.17 -11.58
CA THR A 408 12.04 -20.53 -12.99
C THR A 408 11.03 -19.61 -13.65
N TYR A 409 11.45 -18.73 -14.57
CA TYR A 409 10.51 -18.08 -15.47
C TYR A 409 9.55 -19.16 -15.98
N SER A 410 8.25 -18.91 -15.94
CA SER A 410 7.34 -19.78 -16.66
C SER A 410 7.58 -19.49 -18.13
N ASP A 411 8.52 -20.21 -18.74
CA ASP A 411 8.37 -20.63 -20.13
C ASP A 411 6.86 -20.86 -20.31
N VAL A 412 6.21 -20.11 -21.19
CA VAL A 412 4.77 -20.30 -21.41
C VAL A 412 4.66 -21.67 -22.03
N THR A 413 4.24 -22.65 -21.23
CA THR A 413 4.10 -24.06 -21.62
C THR A 413 2.61 -24.41 -21.63
N GLY A 414 2.26 -25.57 -22.22
CA GLY A 414 0.86 -25.92 -22.35
C GLY A 414 0.11 -25.04 -23.36
N VAL A 415 0.83 -24.45 -24.32
CA VAL A 415 0.21 -23.80 -25.48
C VAL A 415 0.00 -24.86 -26.55
N TYR A 416 -1.24 -25.04 -26.98
CA TYR A 416 -1.64 -26.09 -27.92
C TYR A 416 -2.23 -25.46 -29.17
N TYR A 417 -1.75 -25.82 -30.35
CA TYR A 417 -2.26 -25.24 -31.60
C TYR A 417 -3.75 -25.52 -31.77
N GLY A 418 -4.55 -24.47 -31.98
CA GLY A 418 -5.99 -24.60 -32.23
C GLY A 418 -6.80 -25.14 -31.05
N SER A 419 -6.28 -25.08 -29.82
CA SER A 419 -6.97 -25.56 -28.61
C SER A 419 -6.48 -24.84 -27.35
N CYS A 420 -7.37 -24.70 -26.36
CA CYS A 420 -7.00 -24.32 -24.99
C CYS A 420 -6.71 -25.54 -24.11
N ILE A 421 -7.09 -26.72 -24.58
CA ILE A 421 -6.87 -27.99 -23.89
C ILE A 421 -5.66 -28.67 -24.52
N GLY A 422 -4.91 -29.41 -23.69
CA GLY A 422 -3.82 -30.25 -24.16
C GLY A 422 -4.23 -31.17 -25.29
N CYS A 423 -3.29 -31.40 -26.22
CA CYS A 423 -3.41 -32.51 -27.15
C CYS A 423 -3.67 -33.75 -26.28
N GLY A 424 -4.79 -34.43 -26.51
CA GLY A 424 -5.14 -35.62 -25.75
C GLY A 424 -4.01 -36.64 -25.89
N ASN A 425 -3.15 -36.70 -24.89
CA ASN A 425 -2.11 -37.72 -24.81
C ASN A 425 -2.61 -38.76 -23.83
N ASP A 426 -3.61 -39.53 -24.24
CA ASP A 426 -3.69 -40.90 -23.79
C ASP A 426 -4.09 -41.77 -24.99
N PHE A 427 -3.32 -42.82 -25.23
CA PHE A 427 -3.65 -43.90 -26.17
C PHE A 427 -4.87 -44.70 -25.68
N ASN A 428 -5.85 -44.07 -25.03
CA ASN A 428 -7.08 -44.68 -24.56
C ASN A 428 -8.19 -43.66 -24.30
N LEU A 429 -9.26 -43.84 -25.06
CA LEU A 429 -10.68 -43.55 -24.76
C LEU A 429 -11.06 -42.07 -24.73
N ASP A 430 -11.71 -41.52 -25.76
CA ASP A 430 -13.07 -41.76 -26.29
C ASP A 430 -13.83 -40.43 -26.07
N GLU A 431 -14.34 -39.85 -27.17
CA GLU A 431 -15.22 -38.68 -27.29
C GLU A 431 -14.68 -37.29 -27.76
N SER A 432 -13.39 -37.06 -28.02
CA SER A 432 -12.90 -35.83 -28.72
C SER A 432 -12.11 -36.05 -30.02
N ILE A 433 -12.09 -37.26 -30.56
CA ILE A 433 -11.06 -37.71 -31.53
C ILE A 433 -11.32 -37.29 -32.99
N ASN A 434 -12.51 -36.79 -33.36
CA ASN A 434 -12.85 -36.69 -34.79
C ASN A 434 -12.39 -35.42 -35.54
N GLN A 435 -11.96 -34.34 -34.86
CA GLN A 435 -11.55 -33.12 -35.58
C GLN A 435 -10.09 -33.11 -36.08
N SER A 436 -9.18 -33.91 -35.49
CA SER A 436 -7.75 -33.93 -35.87
C SER A 436 -7.42 -34.92 -37.00
N LEU A 437 -8.36 -35.79 -37.39
CA LEU A 437 -8.10 -36.87 -38.35
C LEU A 437 -7.92 -36.40 -39.80
N VAL A 438 -8.44 -35.22 -40.14
CA VAL A 438 -8.35 -34.62 -41.49
C VAL A 438 -7.96 -33.15 -41.39
N TYR A 439 -6.86 -32.75 -42.03
CA TYR A 439 -6.36 -31.37 -42.01
C TYR A 439 -5.76 -30.92 -43.36
N PRO A 440 -5.72 -29.62 -43.68
CA PRO A 440 -6.39 -28.54 -42.98
C PRO A 440 -7.91 -28.65 -43.15
N ASN A 441 -8.67 -28.16 -42.17
CA ASN A 441 -10.10 -27.96 -42.30
C ASN A 441 -10.40 -26.55 -41.76
N PRO A 442 -10.79 -25.57 -42.59
CA PRO A 442 -11.20 -25.69 -44.00
C PRO A 442 -10.07 -26.07 -44.98
N VAL A 443 -10.39 -26.87 -45.99
CA VAL A 443 -9.46 -27.40 -46.99
C VAL A 443 -9.59 -26.65 -48.31
N ALA A 444 -8.47 -26.30 -48.94
CA ALA A 444 -8.44 -25.87 -50.34
C ALA A 444 -8.42 -27.11 -51.25
N ASP A 445 -7.31 -27.45 -51.88
CA ASP A 445 -7.32 -28.55 -52.86
C ASP A 445 -6.90 -29.89 -52.29
N LYS A 446 -6.22 -29.92 -51.14
CA LYS A 446 -5.69 -31.15 -50.56
C LYS A 446 -5.80 -31.14 -49.05
N PHE A 447 -6.21 -32.26 -48.49
CA PHE A 447 -6.12 -32.53 -47.07
C PHE A 447 -5.24 -33.76 -46.82
N ARG A 448 -4.75 -33.90 -45.60
CA ARG A 448 -3.97 -35.01 -45.10
C ARG A 448 -4.71 -35.76 -44.02
N LEU A 449 -4.32 -37.01 -43.84
CA LEU A 449 -4.87 -37.91 -42.83
C LEU A 449 -3.90 -38.03 -41.67
N ASN A 450 -4.38 -37.83 -40.45
CA ASN A 450 -3.60 -38.02 -39.22
C ASN A 450 -3.86 -39.39 -38.58
N THR A 451 -4.24 -40.37 -39.41
CA THR A 451 -4.57 -41.74 -38.99
C THR A 451 -4.38 -42.71 -40.14
N ASN A 452 -4.04 -43.95 -39.84
CA ASN A 452 -3.96 -45.02 -40.83
C ASN A 452 -5.37 -45.53 -41.13
N VAL A 453 -5.79 -45.43 -42.38
CA VAL A 453 -7.11 -45.88 -42.83
C VAL A 453 -6.97 -46.82 -44.01
N SER A 454 -7.81 -47.86 -44.02
CA SER A 454 -7.90 -48.82 -45.11
C SER A 454 -8.70 -48.26 -46.29
N SER A 455 -9.70 -47.41 -46.01
CA SER A 455 -10.49 -46.74 -47.03
C SER A 455 -11.09 -45.42 -46.54
N LEU A 456 -11.34 -44.52 -47.49
CA LEU A 456 -11.94 -43.21 -47.26
C LEU A 456 -13.07 -42.97 -48.26
N PHE A 457 -14.20 -42.45 -47.79
CA PHE A 457 -15.36 -42.07 -48.61
C PHE A 457 -15.74 -40.61 -48.34
N ILE A 458 -16.01 -39.83 -49.39
CA ILE A 458 -16.45 -38.44 -49.28
C ILE A 458 -17.88 -38.35 -49.80
N TYR A 459 -18.75 -37.72 -49.02
CA TYR A 459 -20.16 -37.48 -49.33
C TYR A 459 -20.44 -35.98 -49.38
N ASP A 460 -21.31 -35.55 -50.30
CA ASP A 460 -21.88 -34.20 -50.25
C ASP A 460 -22.92 -34.08 -49.12
N ILE A 461 -23.41 -32.85 -48.88
CA ILE A 461 -24.42 -32.57 -47.84
C ILE A 461 -25.75 -33.31 -48.03
N TYR A 462 -26.01 -33.84 -49.23
CA TYR A 462 -27.22 -34.62 -49.52
C TYR A 462 -26.99 -36.13 -49.30
N GLY A 463 -25.80 -36.51 -48.83
CA GLY A 463 -25.42 -37.90 -48.57
C GLY A 463 -25.01 -38.67 -49.81
N LYS A 464 -24.80 -38.02 -50.96
CA LYS A 464 -24.32 -38.68 -52.17
C LYS A 464 -22.80 -38.81 -52.10
N GLN A 465 -22.31 -40.04 -52.27
CA GLN A 465 -20.87 -40.28 -52.35
C GLN A 465 -20.29 -39.62 -53.61
N VAL A 466 -19.33 -38.72 -53.42
CA VAL A 466 -18.65 -37.97 -54.48
C VAL A 466 -17.24 -38.49 -54.75
N LYS A 467 -16.60 -39.15 -53.77
CA LYS A 467 -15.27 -39.74 -53.93
C LYS A 467 -15.07 -40.95 -53.02
N SER A 468 -14.24 -41.89 -53.44
CA SER A 468 -13.76 -43.00 -52.62
C SER A 468 -12.30 -43.30 -52.93
N VAL A 469 -11.51 -43.56 -51.90
CA VAL A 469 -10.07 -43.87 -52.00
C VAL A 469 -9.81 -45.13 -51.17
N ASN A 470 -9.25 -46.16 -51.80
CA ASN A 470 -8.79 -47.38 -51.12
C ASN A 470 -7.29 -47.27 -50.87
N ASN A 471 -6.83 -47.65 -49.68
CA ASN A 471 -5.44 -47.47 -49.22
C ASN A 471 -4.93 -46.06 -49.53
N PRO A 472 -5.59 -45.02 -48.99
CA PRO A 472 -5.21 -43.63 -49.26
C PRO A 472 -3.76 -43.36 -48.88
N ALA A 473 -3.09 -42.55 -49.70
CA ALA A 473 -1.84 -41.91 -49.30
C ALA A 473 -2.10 -40.87 -48.21
N ASP A 474 -1.05 -40.42 -47.54
CA ASP A 474 -1.15 -39.42 -46.46
C ASP A 474 -1.76 -38.10 -46.92
N GLU A 475 -1.75 -37.80 -48.23
CA GLU A 475 -2.34 -36.61 -48.85
C GLU A 475 -3.42 -36.98 -49.88
N ILE A 476 -4.59 -36.36 -49.75
CA ILE A 476 -5.78 -36.58 -50.56
C ILE A 476 -6.15 -35.30 -51.30
N ASP A 477 -6.06 -35.38 -52.63
CA ASP A 477 -6.46 -34.31 -53.54
C ASP A 477 -7.99 -34.30 -53.73
N ILE A 478 -8.63 -33.16 -53.53
CA ILE A 478 -10.06 -32.89 -53.76
C ILE A 478 -10.29 -31.67 -54.65
N SER A 479 -9.29 -31.23 -55.41
CA SER A 479 -9.38 -30.10 -56.37
C SER A 479 -10.55 -30.21 -57.36
N SER A 480 -11.03 -31.43 -57.62
CA SER A 480 -12.18 -31.68 -58.50
C SER A 480 -13.55 -31.38 -57.85
N LEU A 481 -13.61 -31.18 -56.54
CA LEU A 481 -14.83 -30.87 -55.80
C LEU A 481 -15.06 -29.35 -55.80
N SER A 482 -16.32 -28.94 -55.92
CA SER A 482 -16.72 -27.54 -55.79
C SER A 482 -16.68 -27.09 -54.32
N ASP A 483 -16.61 -25.79 -54.09
CA ASP A 483 -16.66 -25.21 -52.75
C ASP A 483 -17.96 -25.62 -52.04
N GLY A 484 -17.86 -26.01 -50.77
CA GLY A 484 -18.99 -26.55 -50.03
C GLY A 484 -18.60 -27.43 -48.85
N VAL A 485 -19.62 -27.93 -48.15
CA VAL A 485 -19.46 -28.82 -47.00
C VAL A 485 -19.49 -30.28 -47.47
N TYR A 486 -18.57 -31.08 -46.98
CA TYR A 486 -18.53 -32.52 -47.25
C TYR A 486 -18.38 -33.32 -45.95
N MET A 487 -18.89 -34.54 -45.96
CA MET A 487 -18.70 -35.52 -44.90
C MET A 487 -17.70 -36.58 -45.38
N ILE A 488 -16.64 -36.80 -44.62
CA ILE A 488 -15.64 -37.84 -44.86
C ILE A 488 -15.90 -38.97 -43.89
N GLN A 489 -16.10 -40.18 -44.42
CA GLN A 489 -16.07 -41.41 -43.66
C GLN A 489 -14.70 -42.06 -43.82
N LEU A 490 -13.99 -42.24 -42.71
CA LEU A 490 -12.74 -42.97 -42.61
C LEU A 490 -13.02 -44.37 -42.08
N VAL A 491 -12.39 -45.39 -42.68
CA VAL A 491 -12.48 -46.78 -42.24
C VAL A 491 -11.08 -47.27 -41.92
N ASP A 492 -10.82 -47.69 -40.68
CA ASP A 492 -9.51 -48.21 -40.27
C ASP A 492 -9.30 -49.68 -40.68
N GLU A 493 -8.17 -50.28 -40.29
CA GLU A 493 -7.88 -51.70 -40.54
C GLU A 493 -8.79 -52.67 -39.76
N ASN A 494 -9.39 -52.20 -38.67
CA ASN A 494 -10.33 -52.96 -37.83
C ASN A 494 -11.79 -52.79 -38.26
N SER A 495 -12.04 -52.13 -39.40
CA SER A 495 -13.39 -51.78 -39.90
C SER A 495 -14.20 -50.84 -38.99
N GLN A 496 -13.52 -50.06 -38.15
CA GLN A 496 -14.14 -48.97 -37.39
C GLN A 496 -14.34 -47.76 -38.29
N ASN A 497 -15.47 -47.06 -38.10
CA ASN A 497 -15.84 -45.89 -38.90
C ASN A 497 -15.69 -44.60 -38.08
N SER A 498 -14.99 -43.62 -38.64
CA SER A 498 -14.99 -42.23 -38.14
C SER A 498 -15.61 -41.31 -39.18
N ILE A 499 -16.43 -40.34 -38.75
CA ILE A 499 -17.10 -39.40 -39.64
C ILE A 499 -16.65 -37.98 -39.30
N ILE A 500 -16.19 -37.24 -40.32
CA ILE A 500 -15.59 -35.92 -40.18
C ILE A 500 -16.27 -34.98 -41.16
N LYS A 501 -16.61 -33.77 -40.70
CA LYS A 501 -17.11 -32.71 -41.58
C LYS A 501 -15.94 -31.85 -42.04
N ILE A 502 -15.80 -31.66 -43.35
CA ILE A 502 -14.84 -30.71 -43.92
C ILE A 502 -15.54 -29.57 -44.66
N LEU A 503 -14.90 -28.42 -44.71
CA LEU A 503 -15.30 -27.28 -45.53
C LEU A 503 -14.29 -27.10 -46.68
N LYS A 504 -14.71 -27.36 -47.93
CA LYS A 504 -13.95 -27.06 -49.16
C LYS A 504 -14.11 -25.57 -49.49
N LYS A 505 -12.99 -24.85 -49.56
CA LYS A 505 -12.89 -23.45 -49.99
C LYS A 505 -12.36 -23.29 -51.40
#